data_AF-A0A7V9U7X4-F1
#
_entry.id   AF-A0A7V9U7X4-F1
#
_cell.length_a   1.000
_cell.length_b   1.000
_cell.length_c   1.000
_cell.angle_alpha   90.00
_cell.angle_beta   90.00
_cell.angle_gamma   90.00
#
_symmetry.space_group_name_H-M   'P 1'
#
loop_
_entity.id
_entity.type
_entity.pdbx_description
1 polymer ?
#
loop_
_entity_poly.entity_id
_entity_poly.type
_entity_poly.pdbx_seq_one_letter_code
_entity_poly.pdbx_strand_id
1 'polypeptide(L)'
;MSYDGWIVVGLGNPGPTYASTRHNIGYLVADELASRMNGSWRSSRIPLALVVEGRLAGIPGVRAVLGRGRCYMNESGGPVSGLLKFYGAEPARLIVVHDELDLPYGDLRVKFAGGDNGHNG
;
A
#
# COMPACT_ATOMS: atom_id res chain seq x y z
N MET A 1 10.47 -6.38 -19.59
CA MET A 1 10.05 -4.96 -19.60
C MET A 1 9.63 -4.63 -18.18
N SER A 2 10.27 -3.64 -17.56
CA SER A 2 9.90 -3.18 -16.22
C SER A 2 8.55 -2.47 -16.25
N TYR A 3 7.70 -2.72 -15.26
CA TYR A 3 6.45 -1.98 -15.09
C TYR A 3 6.72 -0.47 -14.99
N ASP A 4 5.97 0.34 -15.74
CA ASP A 4 6.18 1.79 -15.83
C ASP A 4 5.27 2.62 -14.90
N GLY A 5 4.38 1.95 -14.16
CA GLY A 5 3.51 2.56 -13.16
C GLY A 5 4.06 2.47 -11.74
N TRP A 6 3.25 2.92 -10.79
CA TRP A 6 3.52 2.80 -9.35
C TRP A 6 2.75 1.64 -8.74
N ILE A 7 3.36 0.98 -7.75
CA ILE A 7 2.66 0.10 -6.82
C ILE A 7 2.59 0.86 -5.49
N VAL A 8 1.39 1.12 -4.99
CA VAL A 8 1.17 1.84 -3.73
C VAL A 8 0.50 0.88 -2.75
N VAL A 9 1.20 0.53 -1.68
CA VAL A 9 0.69 -0.40 -0.67
C VAL A 9 0.38 0.33 0.61
N GLY A 10 -0.85 0.16 1.12
CA GLY A 10 -1.18 0.51 2.50
C GLY A 10 -0.89 -0.66 3.43
N LEU A 11 -0.18 -0.42 4.54
CA LEU A 11 0.01 -1.38 5.61
C LEU A 11 -1.11 -1.28 6.66
N GLY A 12 -1.41 -2.40 7.32
CA GLY A 12 -2.52 -2.49 8.27
C GLY A 12 -2.81 -3.91 8.74
N ASN A 13 -3.81 -4.04 9.60
CA ASN A 13 -4.33 -5.32 10.08
C ASN A 13 -5.78 -5.54 9.62
N PRO A 14 -6.16 -6.76 9.21
CA PRO A 14 -7.51 -7.07 8.77
C PRO A 14 -8.48 -7.22 9.95
N GLY A 15 -9.75 -6.90 9.70
CA GLY A 15 -10.83 -7.11 10.65
C GLY A 15 -11.31 -5.82 11.34
N PRO A 16 -12.57 -5.81 11.82
CA PRO A 16 -13.23 -4.60 12.30
C PRO A 16 -12.57 -4.00 13.55
N THR A 17 -11.92 -4.82 14.38
CA THR A 17 -11.23 -4.39 15.60
C THR A 17 -10.10 -3.42 15.34
N TYR A 18 -9.42 -3.52 14.19
CA TYR A 18 -8.26 -2.69 13.86
C TYR A 18 -8.62 -1.47 12.99
N ALA A 19 -9.84 -1.42 12.46
CA ALA A 19 -10.25 -0.48 11.40
C ALA A 19 -9.99 0.99 11.75
N SER A 20 -10.13 1.37 13.02
CA SER A 20 -9.95 2.73 13.53
C SER A 20 -8.65 2.95 14.33
N THR A 21 -7.74 1.99 14.31
CA THR A 21 -6.43 2.11 14.99
C THR A 21 -5.43 2.88 14.15
N ARG A 22 -4.47 3.56 14.80
CA ARG A 22 -3.39 4.30 14.10
C ARG A 22 -2.57 3.38 13.17
N HIS A 23 -2.33 2.15 13.59
CA HIS A 23 -1.67 1.11 12.78
C HIS A 23 -2.40 0.74 11.49
N ASN A 24 -3.64 1.21 11.29
CA ASN A 24 -4.40 0.94 10.08
C ASN A 24 -4.48 2.14 9.13
N ILE A 25 -3.74 3.21 9.40
CA ILE A 25 -3.75 4.42 8.58
C ILE A 25 -3.35 4.12 7.12
N GLY A 26 -2.44 3.16 6.90
CA GLY A 26 -2.06 2.71 5.57
C GLY A 26 -3.25 2.15 4.79
N TYR A 27 -4.08 1.30 5.41
CA TYR A 27 -5.32 0.81 4.80
C TYR A 27 -6.33 1.92 4.54
N LEU A 28 -6.48 2.88 5.47
CA LEU A 28 -7.40 4.02 5.30
C LEU A 28 -6.98 4.91 4.12
N VAL A 29 -5.69 5.18 3.97
CA VAL A 29 -5.16 5.93 2.82
C VAL A 29 -5.38 5.15 1.52
N ALA A 30 -5.12 3.85 1.52
CA ALA A 30 -5.35 3.01 0.34
C ALA A 30 -6.83 2.97 -0.07
N ASP A 31 -7.76 2.91 0.90
CA ASP A 31 -9.20 2.94 0.67
C ASP A 31 -9.65 4.28 0.06
N GLU A 32 -9.14 5.40 0.58
CA GLU A 32 -9.40 6.74 0.01
C GLU A 32 -8.85 6.86 -1.42
N LEU A 33 -7.64 6.38 -1.68
CA LEU A 33 -7.08 6.38 -3.04
C LEU A 33 -7.89 5.50 -4.00
N ALA A 34 -8.36 4.33 -3.54
CA ALA A 34 -9.20 3.45 -4.36
C ALA A 34 -10.52 4.14 -4.72
N SER A 35 -11.14 4.86 -3.78
CA SER A 35 -12.33 5.68 -4.00
C SER A 35 -12.10 6.73 -5.09
N ARG A 36 -10.97 7.45 -5.03
CA ARG A 36 -10.58 8.45 -6.05
C ARG A 36 -10.33 7.86 -7.43
N MET A 37 -10.02 6.57 -7.52
CA MET A 37 -9.89 5.83 -8.78
C MET A 37 -11.22 5.26 -9.27
N ASN A 38 -12.32 5.47 -8.54
CA ASN A 38 -13.60 4.77 -8.73
C ASN A 38 -13.42 3.24 -8.78
N GLY A 39 -12.45 2.72 -8.00
CA GLY A 39 -12.07 1.33 -8.01
C GLY A 39 -12.60 0.56 -6.81
N SER A 40 -12.86 -0.73 -7.02
CA SER A 40 -13.28 -1.66 -5.98
C SER A 40 -12.21 -2.71 -5.73
N TRP A 41 -11.91 -2.98 -4.46
CA TRP A 41 -10.93 -3.98 -4.07
C TRP A 41 -11.30 -5.37 -4.58
N ARG A 42 -10.32 -6.05 -5.19
CA ARG A 42 -10.45 -7.44 -5.63
C ARG A 42 -9.29 -8.28 -5.14
N SER A 43 -9.51 -9.58 -4.97
CA SER A 43 -8.44 -10.54 -4.74
C SER A 43 -7.47 -10.52 -5.92
N SER A 44 -6.18 -10.43 -5.61
CA SER A 44 -5.12 -10.59 -6.61
C SER A 44 -4.80 -12.07 -6.83
N ARG A 45 -3.93 -12.37 -7.82
CA ARG A 45 -3.34 -13.71 -7.97
C ARG A 45 -2.31 -14.03 -6.89
N ILE A 46 -1.86 -13.03 -6.14
CA ILE A 46 -0.95 -13.19 -5.01
C ILE A 46 -1.76 -13.51 -3.75
N PRO A 47 -1.44 -14.60 -3.04
CA PRO A 47 -2.11 -14.96 -1.80
C PRO A 47 -2.13 -13.79 -0.82
N LEU A 48 -3.26 -13.62 -0.14
CA LEU A 48 -3.47 -12.59 0.90
C LEU A 48 -3.34 -11.14 0.41
N ALA A 49 -3.23 -10.86 -0.89
CA ALA A 49 -3.20 -9.49 -1.42
C ALA A 49 -4.53 -9.10 -2.09
N LEU A 50 -5.00 -7.88 -1.78
CA LEU A 50 -6.08 -7.19 -2.49
C LEU A 50 -5.49 -6.07 -3.35
N VAL A 51 -6.08 -5.84 -4.51
CA VAL A 51 -5.63 -4.79 -5.44
C VAL A 51 -6.76 -3.96 -6.01
N VAL A 52 -6.42 -2.73 -6.39
CA VAL A 52 -7.18 -1.86 -7.29
C VAL A 52 -6.21 -1.32 -8.35
N GLU A 53 -6.60 -1.35 -9.61
CA GLU A 53 -5.76 -0.86 -10.71
C GLU A 53 -6.45 0.33 -11.39
N GLY A 54 -5.66 1.32 -11.80
CA GLY A 54 -6.19 2.48 -12.51
C GLY A 54 -5.16 3.59 -12.65
N ARG A 55 -5.63 4.83 -12.64
CA ARG A 55 -4.79 6.02 -12.74
C ARG A 55 -5.09 7.01 -11.62
N LEU A 56 -4.05 7.61 -11.06
CA LEU A 56 -4.12 8.65 -10.02
C LEU A 56 -3.43 9.93 -10.50
N ALA A 57 -3.95 11.09 -10.09
CA ALA A 57 -3.39 12.44 -10.26
C ALA A 57 -3.04 12.87 -11.71
N GLY A 58 -3.62 13.99 -12.17
CA GLY A 58 -3.30 14.63 -13.44
C GLY A 58 -4.11 14.13 -14.65
N ILE A 59 -3.82 14.69 -15.83
CA ILE A 59 -4.45 14.36 -17.12
C ILE A 59 -3.35 14.25 -18.20
N PRO A 60 -3.05 13.05 -18.75
CA PRO A 60 -3.55 11.76 -18.32
C PRO A 60 -2.98 11.38 -16.93
N GLY A 61 -3.79 10.71 -16.10
CA GLY A 61 -3.35 10.29 -14.77
C GLY A 61 -2.20 9.27 -14.80
N VAL A 62 -1.44 9.17 -13.71
CA VAL A 62 -0.32 8.23 -13.59
C VAL A 62 -0.83 6.81 -13.33
N ARG A 63 -0.32 5.80 -14.05
CA ARG A 63 -0.68 4.40 -13.81
C ARG A 63 -0.28 3.98 -12.40
N ALA A 64 -1.24 3.41 -11.66
CA ALA A 64 -1.03 2.93 -10.31
C ALA A 64 -1.78 1.62 -10.06
N VAL A 65 -1.15 0.74 -9.29
CA VAL A 65 -1.78 -0.40 -8.62
C VAL A 65 -1.77 -0.10 -7.13
N LEU A 66 -2.95 -0.01 -6.52
CA LEU A 66 -3.08 0.01 -5.07
C LEU A 66 -3.06 -1.42 -4.54
N GLY A 67 -2.39 -1.63 -3.42
CA GLY A 67 -2.30 -2.91 -2.72
C GLY A 67 -2.60 -2.78 -1.24
N ARG A 68 -3.19 -3.83 -0.66
CA ARG A 68 -3.24 -4.03 0.79
C ARG A 68 -3.34 -5.52 1.13
N GLY A 69 -3.05 -5.87 2.38
CA GLY A 69 -3.09 -7.25 2.85
C GLY A 69 -4.46 -7.71 3.34
N ARG A 70 -4.63 -9.04 3.38
CA ARG A 70 -5.61 -9.76 4.22
C ARG A 70 -4.89 -10.55 5.33
N CYS A 71 -3.62 -10.28 5.53
CA CYS A 71 -2.75 -10.87 6.54
C CYS A 71 -2.49 -9.86 7.66
N TYR A 72 -1.95 -10.33 8.78
CA TYR A 72 -1.49 -9.44 9.82
C TYR A 72 -0.29 -8.61 9.35
N MET A 73 -0.11 -7.46 10.01
CA MET A 73 0.92 -6.46 9.70
C MET A 73 2.29 -7.10 9.53
N ASN A 74 2.67 -7.98 10.45
CA ASN A 74 3.97 -8.67 10.46
C ASN A 74 4.18 -9.68 9.32
N GLU A 75 3.15 -9.98 8.54
CA GLU A 75 3.19 -10.91 7.41
C GLU A 75 3.10 -10.17 6.05
N SER A 76 3.10 -8.83 6.07
CA SER A 76 2.90 -7.99 4.87
C SER A 76 3.97 -8.18 3.79
N GLY A 77 5.20 -8.53 4.17
CA GLY A 77 6.32 -8.66 3.23
C GLY A 77 6.08 -9.69 2.12
N GLY A 78 5.39 -10.80 2.42
CA GLY A 78 5.05 -11.83 1.43
C GLY A 78 4.15 -11.30 0.31
N PRO A 79 2.94 -10.80 0.63
CA PRO A 79 2.04 -10.20 -0.34
C PRO A 79 2.66 -9.03 -1.13
N VAL A 80 3.38 -8.12 -0.46
CA VAL A 80 3.98 -6.94 -1.11
C VAL A 80 5.05 -7.33 -2.12
N SER A 81 5.99 -8.19 -1.71
CA SER A 81 7.02 -8.68 -2.62
C SER A 81 6.43 -9.50 -3.78
N GLY A 82 5.36 -10.26 -3.52
CA GLY A 82 4.60 -10.97 -4.55
C GLY A 82 3.99 -10.04 -5.59
N LEU A 83 3.41 -8.91 -5.16
CA LEU A 83 2.84 -7.90 -6.07
C LEU A 83 3.92 -7.29 -6.98
N LEU A 84 5.06 -6.88 -6.42
CA LEU A 84 6.18 -6.36 -7.22
C LEU A 84 6.61 -7.35 -8.30
N LYS A 85 6.78 -8.64 -7.94
CA LYS A 85 7.16 -9.70 -8.88
C LYS A 85 6.09 -9.94 -9.94
N PHE A 86 4.81 -9.95 -9.55
CA PHE A 86 3.69 -10.19 -10.47
C PHE A 86 3.58 -9.13 -11.56
N TYR A 87 3.71 -7.85 -11.20
CA TYR A 87 3.66 -6.76 -12.17
C TYR A 87 5.00 -6.54 -12.88
N GLY A 88 6.10 -7.14 -12.43
CA GLY A 88 7.44 -6.89 -12.95
C GLY A 88 7.94 -5.48 -12.60
N ALA A 89 7.58 -4.99 -11.42
CA ALA A 89 7.96 -3.67 -10.91
C ALA A 89 9.22 -3.75 -10.04
N GLU A 90 10.08 -2.75 -10.18
CA GLU A 90 11.25 -2.60 -9.32
C GLU A 90 10.86 -1.99 -7.96
N PRO A 91 11.63 -2.22 -6.88
CA PRO A 91 11.37 -1.58 -5.58
C PRO A 91 11.30 -0.06 -5.64
N ALA A 92 12.01 0.59 -6.57
CA ALA A 92 11.95 2.02 -6.80
C ALA A 92 10.57 2.52 -7.30
N ARG A 93 9.68 1.60 -7.70
CA ARG A 93 8.28 1.86 -8.08
C ARG A 93 7.28 1.52 -6.97
N LEU A 94 7.76 1.12 -5.79
CA LEU A 94 6.92 0.86 -4.63
C LEU A 94 6.83 2.10 -3.75
N ILE A 95 5.61 2.45 -3.36
CA ILE A 95 5.33 3.36 -2.25
C ILE A 95 4.64 2.54 -1.17
N VAL A 96 5.14 2.59 0.05
CA VAL A 96 4.52 1.97 1.22
C VAL A 96 3.98 3.08 2.11
N VAL A 97 2.71 2.98 2.48
CA VAL A 97 2.02 3.91 3.40
C VAL A 97 1.79 3.17 4.71
N HIS A 98 2.34 3.71 5.79
CA HIS A 98 2.25 3.15 7.14
C HIS A 98 2.20 4.29 8.16
N ASP A 99 1.90 3.98 9.43
CA ASP A 99 2.01 4.94 10.52
C ASP A 99 3.44 5.05 11.05
N GLU A 100 3.76 6.20 11.61
CA GLU A 100 5.06 6.48 12.21
C GLU A 100 4.84 7.04 13.61
N LEU A 101 5.47 6.41 14.62
CA LEU A 101 5.32 6.78 16.02
C LEU A 101 6.12 8.05 16.35
N ASP A 102 7.19 8.29 15.60
CA ASP A 102 8.08 9.43 15.82
C ASP A 102 7.58 10.73 15.18
N LEU A 103 6.51 10.67 14.38
CA LEU A 103 5.92 11.85 13.75
C LEU A 103 4.78 12.43 14.61
N PRO A 104 4.72 13.76 14.77
CA PRO A 104 3.54 14.43 15.32
C PRO A 104 2.28 14.08 14.54
N TYR A 105 1.14 14.06 15.22
CA TYR A 105 -0.14 13.82 14.57
C TYR A 105 -0.42 14.87 13.49
N GLY A 106 -0.76 14.41 12.29
CA GLY A 106 -1.05 15.25 11.13
C GLY A 106 0.15 15.50 10.23
N ASP A 107 1.36 15.17 10.68
CA ASP A 107 2.55 15.29 9.86
C ASP A 107 2.65 14.14 8.85
N LEU A 108 3.02 14.50 7.62
CA LEU A 108 3.29 13.55 6.54
C LEU A 108 4.73 13.74 6.10
N ARG A 109 5.47 12.63 6.01
CA ARG A 109 6.84 12.62 5.51
C ARG A 109 7.02 11.58 4.41
N VAL A 110 7.69 11.97 3.34
CA VAL A 110 8.18 11.03 2.32
C VAL A 110 9.61 10.67 2.65
N LYS A 111 9.90 9.36 2.68
CA LYS A 111 11.23 8.81 2.94
C LYS A 111 11.60 7.88 1.79
N PHE A 112 12.84 7.97 1.31
CA PHE A 112 13.43 7.02 0.39
C PHE A 112 14.46 6.18 1.13
N ALA A 113 14.31 4.86 1.08
CA ALA A 113 15.14 3.90 1.81
C ALA A 113 15.15 4.11 3.35
N GLY A 114 16.03 3.40 4.05
CA GLY A 114 16.16 3.40 5.51
C GLY A 114 15.56 2.16 6.18
N GLY A 115 15.79 2.03 7.50
CA GLY A 115 15.27 0.91 8.29
C GLY A 115 13.80 1.03 8.66
N ASP A 116 13.27 -0.05 9.25
CA ASP A 116 11.90 -0.22 9.72
C ASP A 116 11.55 0.65 10.94
N ASN A 117 12.55 1.15 11.67
CA ASN A 117 12.38 1.92 12.90
C ASN A 117 11.46 1.22 13.94
N GLY A 118 11.48 -0.13 13.95
CA GLY A 118 10.62 -0.93 14.80
C GLY A 118 9.18 -1.12 14.30
N HIS A 119 8.85 -0.66 13.08
CA HIS A 119 7.60 -1.00 12.41
C HIS A 119 7.61 -2.48 12.00
N ASN A 120 6.58 -3.23 12.41
CA ASN A 120 6.58 -4.68 12.26
C ASN A 120 6.17 -5.19 10.87
N GLY A 121 5.61 -4.33 10.01
CA GLY A 121 5.14 -4.68 8.66
C GLY A 121 6.02 -4.20 7.53
#